data_AF-A0AAV6A983-F1
#
_entry.id   AF-A0AAV6A983-F1
#
_cell.length_a   1.000
_cell.length_b   1.000
_cell.length_c   1.000
_cell.angle_alpha   90.00
_cell.angle_beta   90.00
_cell.angle_gamma   90.00
#
_symmetry.space_group_name_H-M   'P 1'
#
loop_
_entity.id
_entity.type
_entity.pdbx_description
1 polymer ?
#
loop_
_entity_poly.entity_id
_entity_poly.type
_entity_poly.pdbx_seq_one_letter_code
_entity_poly.pdbx_strand_id
1 'polypeptide(L)'
;MDRGAWIAIPSVTAATRIRHEALLDTLRRDPRQAVEEEHIICLICAARFRQLTNTHLRAHELTAADYKARFGYNRRRPLMCRALARLYAERAVRNGLADQIRIRPIVAQPALRRRGGMRPVTLEELLTRRDARRAAAGGVP
;
A
#
# COMPACT_ATOMS: atom_id res chain seq x y z
N MET A 1 26.29 -34.16 29.10
CA MET A 1 25.60 -34.11 27.79
C MET A 1 24.76 -32.85 27.81
N ASP A 2 25.41 -31.75 27.46
CA ASP A 2 24.94 -30.41 27.79
C ASP A 2 23.88 -29.93 26.81
N ARG A 3 22.81 -29.41 27.39
CA ARG A 3 21.64 -28.85 26.72
C ARG A 3 22.09 -27.66 25.89
N GLY A 4 21.94 -27.81 24.58
CA GLY A 4 22.32 -26.86 23.55
C GLY A 4 21.91 -25.43 23.88
N ALA A 5 22.87 -24.54 23.64
CA ALA A 5 22.79 -23.10 23.80
C ALA A 5 21.51 -22.53 23.16
N TRP A 6 20.68 -21.91 24.00
CA TRP A 6 19.62 -21.02 23.54
C TRP A 6 20.31 -19.79 22.97
N ILE A 7 20.37 -19.69 21.64
CA ILE A 7 20.89 -18.52 20.95
C ILE A 7 20.01 -17.34 21.35
N ALA A 8 20.54 -16.48 22.22
CA ALA A 8 19.92 -15.22 22.58
C ALA A 8 19.76 -14.39 21.31
N ILE A 9 18.52 -14.25 20.83
CA ILE A 9 18.18 -13.34 19.74
C ILE A 9 18.58 -11.94 20.23
N PRO A 10 19.52 -11.23 19.55
CA PRO A 10 19.99 -9.95 20.04
C PRO A 10 18.80 -8.98 20.14
N SER A 11 18.54 -8.50 21.36
CA SER A 11 17.47 -7.54 21.61
C SER A 11 17.70 -6.31 20.73
N VAL A 12 16.73 -6.02 19.85
CA VAL A 12 16.74 -4.81 19.01
C VAL A 12 17.07 -3.61 19.90
N THR A 13 18.18 -2.93 19.61
CA THR A 13 18.66 -1.84 20.45
C THR A 13 17.62 -0.72 20.52
N ALA A 14 17.51 -0.06 21.68
CA ALA A 14 16.55 1.03 21.89
C ALA A 14 16.66 2.14 20.82
N ALA A 15 17.88 2.42 20.35
CA ALA A 15 18.15 3.36 19.26
C ALA A 15 17.48 2.95 17.93
N THR A 16 17.43 1.65 17.61
CA THR A 16 16.77 1.13 16.41
C THR A 16 15.25 1.30 16.50
N ARG A 17 14.68 1.07 17.69
CA ARG A 17 13.23 1.26 17.94
C ARG A 17 12.80 2.71 17.77
N ILE A 18 13.58 3.66 18.28
CA ILE A 18 13.31 5.11 18.14
C ILE A 18 13.31 5.52 16.66
N ARG A 19 14.29 5.03 15.88
CA ARG A 19 14.37 5.29 14.43
C ARG A 19 13.17 4.71 13.68
N HIS A 20 12.72 3.51 14.05
CA HIS A 20 11.54 2.90 13.44
C HIS A 20 10.28 3.72 13.69
N GLU A 21 10.05 4.20 14.91
CA GLU A 21 8.84 4.98 15.20
C GLU A 21 8.83 6.32 14.43
N ALA A 22 9.96 7.03 14.41
CA ALA A 22 10.08 8.29 13.67
C ALA A 22 9.84 8.11 12.15
N LEU A 23 10.37 7.02 11.58
CA LEU A 23 10.10 6.65 10.19
C LEU A 23 8.61 6.36 9.98
N LEU A 24 8.00 5.55 10.85
CA LEU A 24 6.59 5.19 10.74
C LEU A 24 5.68 6.41 10.83
N ASP A 25 5.96 7.36 11.71
CA ASP A 25 5.19 8.59 11.81
C ASP A 25 5.26 9.44 10.54
N THR A 26 6.44 9.50 9.92
CA THR A 26 6.61 10.17 8.62
C THR A 26 5.78 9.48 7.54
N LEU A 27 5.88 8.16 7.45
CA LEU A 27 5.16 7.37 6.45
C LEU A 27 3.65 7.31 6.69
N ARG A 28 3.17 7.39 7.93
CA ARG A 28 1.73 7.45 8.24
C ARG A 28 1.11 8.78 7.80
N ARG A 29 1.88 9.88 7.77
CA ARG A 29 1.44 11.17 7.23
C ARG A 29 1.31 11.16 5.71
N ASP A 30 2.20 10.44 5.02
CA ASP A 30 2.09 10.18 3.58
C ASP A 30 2.33 8.69 3.26
N PRO A 31 1.28 7.85 3.33
CA PRO A 31 1.41 6.40 3.13
C PRO A 31 1.89 6.03 1.74
N ARG A 32 1.81 6.94 0.75
CA ARG A 32 2.31 6.69 -0.61
C ARG A 32 3.82 6.49 -0.63
N GLN A 33 4.54 7.11 0.32
CA GLN A 33 5.99 7.03 0.44
C GLN A 33 6.45 5.65 0.94
N ALA A 34 5.60 4.92 1.66
CA ALA A 34 5.92 3.56 2.10
C ALA A 34 6.01 2.56 0.94
N VAL A 35 5.48 2.92 -0.23
CA VAL A 35 5.53 2.11 -1.45
C VAL A 35 6.69 2.58 -2.31
N GLU A 36 7.84 1.94 -2.12
CA GLU A 36 9.08 2.22 -2.83
C GLU A 36 9.21 1.38 -4.11
N GLU A 37 10.33 1.55 -4.82
CA GLU A 37 10.58 0.86 -6.09
C GLU A 37 10.77 -0.65 -5.89
N GLU A 38 11.69 -1.03 -5.00
CA GLU A 38 12.10 -2.42 -4.72
C GLU A 38 11.23 -3.09 -3.65
N HIS A 39 10.69 -2.30 -2.72
CA HIS A 39 9.99 -2.81 -1.54
C HIS A 39 8.83 -1.92 -1.09
N ILE A 40 7.99 -2.46 -0.23
CA ILE A 40 6.95 -1.76 0.52
C ILE A 40 7.25 -1.91 2.02
N ILE A 41 7.15 -0.81 2.76
CA ILE A 41 7.34 -0.76 4.21
C ILE A 41 5.99 -0.95 4.90
N CYS A 42 5.90 -1.87 5.85
CA CYS A 42 4.71 -2.01 6.68
C CYS A 42 4.61 -0.86 7.69
N LEU A 43 3.52 -0.09 7.63
CA LEU A 43 3.20 1.04 8.51
C LEU A 43 2.93 0.69 9.99
N ILE A 44 3.04 -0.59 10.36
CA ILE A 44 2.87 -1.09 11.74
C ILE A 44 4.21 -1.49 12.34
N CYS A 45 5.00 -2.31 11.62
CA CYS A 45 6.23 -2.90 12.15
C CYS A 45 7.52 -2.41 11.48
N ALA A 46 7.43 -1.51 10.49
CA ALA A 46 8.55 -0.99 9.70
C ALA A 46 9.34 -2.05 8.89
N ALA A 47 8.86 -3.30 8.85
CA ALA A 47 9.48 -4.35 8.05
C ALA A 47 9.26 -4.12 6.54
N ARG A 48 10.24 -4.57 5.74
CA ARG A 48 10.29 -4.38 4.28
C ARG A 48 9.88 -5.66 3.56
N PHE A 49 9.01 -5.54 2.56
CA PHE A 49 8.51 -6.66 1.76
C PHE A 49 8.47 -6.32 0.28
N ARG A 50 8.41 -7.33 -0.60
CA ARG A 50 7.99 -7.10 -2.00
C ARG A 50 6.48 -6.83 -2.11
N GLN A 51 5.69 -7.49 -1.27
CA GLN A 51 4.24 -7.34 -1.15
C GLN A 51 3.80 -7.63 0.28
N LEU A 52 2.88 -6.83 0.82
CA LEU A 52 2.17 -7.16 2.06
C LEU A 52 1.11 -8.22 1.73
N THR A 53 1.38 -9.46 2.13
CA THR A 53 0.47 -10.59 1.95
C THR A 53 -0.55 -10.65 3.09
N ASN A 54 -1.65 -11.39 2.88
CA ASN A 54 -2.63 -11.62 3.95
C ASN A 54 -2.02 -12.29 5.18
N THR A 55 -1.01 -13.16 5.00
CA THR A 55 -0.29 -13.80 6.11
C THR A 55 0.40 -12.78 7.01
N HIS A 56 1.08 -11.78 6.41
CA HIS A 56 1.72 -10.73 7.18
C HIS A 56 0.69 -9.83 7.89
N LEU A 57 -0.38 -9.44 7.18
CA LEU A 57 -1.42 -8.60 7.78
C LEU A 57 -2.18 -9.30 8.91
N ARG A 58 -2.36 -10.62 8.83
CA ARG A 58 -2.97 -11.43 9.89
C ARG A 58 -2.14 -11.44 11.17
N ALA A 59 -0.82 -11.32 11.09
CA ALA A 59 0.04 -11.13 12.27
C ALA A 59 -0.20 -9.78 12.97
N HIS A 60 -0.90 -8.86 12.30
CA HIS A 60 -1.38 -7.59 12.85
C HIS A 60 -2.90 -7.57 13.04
N GLU A 61 -3.57 -8.72 12.94
CA GLU A 61 -5.02 -8.86 13.07
C GLU A 61 -5.83 -7.99 12.07
N LEU A 62 -5.25 -7.74 10.90
CA LEU A 62 -5.88 -6.93 9.85
C LEU A 62 -6.08 -7.73 8.57
N THR A 63 -7.16 -7.40 7.85
CA THR A 63 -7.26 -7.75 6.43
C THR A 63 -6.60 -6.68 5.56
N ALA A 64 -6.40 -6.98 4.27
CA ALA A 64 -5.94 -5.97 3.31
C ALA A 64 -6.90 -4.78 3.17
N ALA A 65 -8.21 -4.99 3.39
CA ALA A 65 -9.20 -3.93 3.36
C ALA A 65 -9.06 -3.02 4.58
N ASP A 66 -8.93 -3.61 5.78
CA ASP A 66 -8.77 -2.86 7.03
C ASP A 66 -7.45 -2.08 7.04
N TYR A 67 -6.37 -2.70 6.55
CA TYR A 67 -5.07 -2.04 6.42
C TYR A 67 -5.16 -0.79 5.53
N LYS A 68 -5.83 -0.90 4.37
CA LYS A 68 -6.03 0.23 3.46
C LYS A 68 -6.89 1.31 4.08
N ALA A 69 -7.98 0.93 4.76
CA ALA A 69 -8.86 1.87 5.44
C ALA A 69 -8.13 2.62 6.56
N ARG A 70 -7.40 1.89 7.41
CA ARG A 70 -6.65 2.41 8.57
C ARG A 70 -5.61 3.45 8.18
N PHE A 71 -4.86 3.18 7.11
CA PHE A 71 -3.79 4.08 6.65
C PHE A 71 -4.22 4.99 5.49
N GLY A 72 -5.50 4.96 5.09
CA GLY A 72 -6.04 5.86 4.08
C GLY A 72 -5.53 5.61 2.65
N TYR A 73 -5.14 4.38 2.33
CA TYR A 73 -4.85 3.97 0.95
C TYR A 73 -6.13 3.89 0.11
N ASN A 74 -5.98 4.10 -1.20
CA ASN A 74 -7.03 3.84 -2.16
C ASN A 74 -7.43 2.36 -2.16
N ARG A 75 -8.74 2.06 -2.25
CA ARG A 75 -9.25 0.67 -2.23
C ARG A 75 -8.55 -0.24 -3.25
N ARG A 76 -8.30 0.28 -4.45
CA ARG A 76 -7.65 -0.44 -5.56
C ARG A 76 -6.12 -0.36 -5.55
N ARG A 77 -5.51 0.39 -4.62
CA ARG A 77 -4.05 0.44 -4.47
C ARG A 77 -3.53 -0.96 -4.15
N PRO A 78 -2.55 -1.49 -4.90
CA PRO A 78 -1.91 -2.74 -4.52
C PRO A 78 -0.92 -2.47 -3.37
N LEU A 79 -0.88 -3.36 -2.38
CA LEU A 79 0.04 -3.28 -1.24
C LEU A 79 1.37 -3.99 -1.59
N MET A 80 2.02 -3.53 -2.65
CA MET A 80 3.29 -4.08 -3.16
C MET A 80 4.19 -2.98 -3.70
N CYS A 81 5.48 -3.28 -3.86
CA CYS A 81 6.44 -2.36 -4.45
C CYS A 81 6.11 -2.02 -5.91
N ARG A 82 6.66 -0.91 -6.41
CA ARG A 82 6.34 -0.40 -7.75
C ARG A 82 6.84 -1.34 -8.84
N ALA A 83 8.02 -1.95 -8.68
CA ALA A 83 8.55 -2.90 -9.65
C ALA A 83 7.63 -4.11 -9.83
N LEU A 84 7.16 -4.71 -8.73
CA LEU A 84 6.24 -5.85 -8.79
C LEU A 84 4.88 -5.46 -9.39
N ALA A 85 4.39 -4.25 -9.07
CA ALA A 85 3.16 -3.74 -9.64
C ALA A 85 3.22 -3.57 -11.17
N ARG A 86 4.33 -3.03 -11.68
CA ARG A 86 4.57 -2.91 -13.13
C ARG A 86 4.64 -4.27 -13.79
N LEU A 87 5.40 -5.21 -13.23
CA LEU A 87 5.49 -6.58 -13.75
C LEU A 87 4.12 -7.26 -13.87
N TYR A 88 3.25 -7.10 -12.86
CA TYR A 88 1.90 -7.67 -12.91
C TYR A 88 0.99 -6.98 -13.93
N ALA A 89 1.11 -5.66 -14.09
CA ALA A 89 0.38 -4.92 -15.11
C ALA A 89 0.82 -5.36 -16.53
N GLU A 90 2.12 -5.46 -16.78
CA GLU A 90 2.68 -5.95 -18.05
C GLU A 90 2.22 -7.38 -18.35
N ARG A 91 2.21 -8.26 -17.34
CA ARG A 91 1.70 -9.63 -17.49
C ARG A 91 0.21 -9.66 -17.82
N ALA A 92 -0.59 -8.79 -17.19
CA ALA A 92 -2.02 -8.70 -17.46
C ALA A 92 -2.30 -8.23 -18.91
N VAL A 93 -1.50 -7.27 -19.41
CA VAL A 93 -1.56 -6.82 -20.81
C VAL A 93 -1.14 -7.94 -21.76
N ARG A 94 0.01 -8.58 -21.50
CA ARG A 94 0.53 -9.69 -22.32
C ARG A 94 -0.46 -10.84 -22.43
N ASN A 95 -1.17 -11.14 -21.35
CA ASN A 95 -2.14 -12.23 -21.30
C ASN A 95 -3.53 -11.83 -21.84
N GLY A 96 -3.72 -10.61 -22.34
CA GLY A 96 -5.01 -10.16 -22.88
C GLY A 96 -6.14 -10.15 -21.83
N LEU A 97 -5.84 -9.86 -20.55
CA LEU A 97 -6.84 -9.95 -19.48
C LEU A 97 -8.03 -8.99 -19.73
N ALA A 98 -7.79 -7.88 -20.42
CA ALA A 98 -8.85 -6.94 -20.81
C ALA A 98 -9.84 -7.55 -21.82
N ASP A 99 -9.37 -8.39 -22.74
CA ASP A 99 -10.19 -9.02 -23.78
C ASP A 99 -11.13 -10.09 -23.21
N GLN A 100 -10.79 -10.64 -22.04
CA GLN A 100 -11.61 -11.63 -21.33
C GLN A 100 -12.80 -11.01 -20.57
N ILE A 101 -12.91 -9.67 -20.51
CA ILE A 101 -13.99 -8.99 -19.80
C ILE A 101 -15.28 -9.05 -20.63
N ARG A 102 -16.18 -9.98 -20.25
CA ARG A 102 -17.45 -10.21 -20.96
C ARG A 102 -18.43 -9.03 -20.91
N ILE A 103 -18.51 -8.34 -19.77
CA ILE A 103 -19.45 -7.23 -19.55
C ILE A 103 -18.70 -6.09 -18.86
N ARG A 104 -18.95 -4.87 -19.31
CA ARG A 104 -18.49 -3.64 -18.65
C ARG A 104 -19.70 -2.96 -17.99
N PRO A 105 -20.00 -3.23 -16.70
CA PRO A 105 -21.23 -2.74 -16.05
C PRO A 105 -21.39 -1.23 -16.12
N ILE A 106 -20.29 -0.48 -16.04
CA ILE A 106 -20.33 0.98 -16.13
C ILE A 106 -20.75 1.50 -17.52
N VAL A 107 -20.56 0.71 -18.57
CA VAL A 107 -21.05 1.02 -19.93
C VAL A 107 -22.47 0.49 -20.10
N ALA A 108 -22.73 -0.75 -19.67
CA ALA A 108 -24.02 -1.41 -19.83
C ALA A 108 -25.15 -0.81 -18.97
N GLN A 109 -24.83 -0.23 -17.81
CA GLN A 109 -25.80 0.30 -16.85
C GLN A 109 -25.49 1.77 -16.50
N PRO A 110 -26.13 2.75 -17.17
CA PRO A 110 -25.92 4.18 -16.92
C PRO A 110 -26.19 4.62 -15.46
N ALA A 111 -27.08 3.93 -14.75
CA ALA A 111 -27.36 4.19 -13.33
C ALA A 111 -26.11 4.01 -12.44
N LEU A 112 -25.22 3.07 -12.77
CA LEU A 112 -23.97 2.88 -12.02
C LEU A 112 -23.00 4.05 -12.20
N ARG A 113 -23.02 4.75 -13.35
CA ARG A 113 -22.22 5.97 -13.56
C ARG A 113 -22.67 7.07 -12.61
N ARG A 114 -23.98 7.24 -12.44
CA ARG A 114 -24.58 8.25 -11.54
C ARG A 114 -24.26 7.99 -10.07
N ARG A 115 -24.14 6.71 -9.68
CA ARG A 115 -23.71 6.29 -8.33
C ARG A 115 -22.20 6.34 -8.12
N GLY A 116 -21.42 6.54 -9.19
CA GLY A 116 -19.97 6.66 -9.13
C GLY A 116 -19.55 7.85 -8.25
N GLY A 117 -18.51 7.67 -7.45
CA GLY A 117 -17.98 8.74 -6.60
C GLY A 117 -18.62 8.84 -5.20
N MET A 118 -19.69 8.08 -4.90
CA MET A 118 -20.27 7.99 -3.56
C MET A 118 -19.40 7.12 -2.62
N ARG A 119 -18.18 7.55 -2.36
CA ARG A 119 -17.28 6.94 -1.37
C ARG A 119 -16.58 8.04 -0.57
N PRO A 120 -16.20 7.77 0.69
CA PRO A 120 -15.35 8.70 1.41
C PRO A 120 -14.04 8.90 0.65
N VAL A 121 -13.58 10.15 0.60
CA VAL A 121 -12.29 10.49 0.02
C VAL A 121 -11.20 9.95 0.94
N THR A 122 -10.28 9.17 0.40
CA THR A 122 -9.16 8.59 1.15
C THR A 122 -8.07 9.62 1.38
N LEU A 123 -7.20 9.40 2.37
CA LEU A 123 -6.03 10.25 2.60
C LEU A 123 -5.14 10.31 1.35
N GLU A 124 -4.85 9.16 0.74
CA GLU A 124 -4.08 9.07 -0.50
C GLU A 124 -4.68 9.94 -1.62
N GLU A 125 -6.00 9.93 -1.76
CA GLU A 125 -6.71 10.74 -2.76
C GLU A 125 -6.61 12.25 -2.46
N LEU A 126 -6.75 12.66 -1.19
CA LEU A 126 -6.57 14.05 -0.77
C LEU A 126 -5.16 14.56 -1.04
N LEU A 127 -4.14 13.77 -0.68
CA LEU A 127 -2.74 14.12 -0.91
C LEU A 127 -2.45 14.26 -2.40
N THR A 128 -2.93 13.31 -3.21
CA THR A 128 -2.76 13.37 -4.68
C THR A 128 -3.41 14.61 -5.29
N ARG A 129 -4.61 14.99 -4.84
CA ARG A 129 -5.27 16.23 -5.28
C ARG A 129 -4.51 17.48 -4.85
N ARG A 130 -3.93 17.48 -3.63
CA ARG A 130 -3.11 18.58 -3.13
C ARG A 130 -1.85 18.77 -3.98
N ASP A 131 -1.14 17.69 -4.27
CA ASP A 131 0.09 17.74 -5.07
C ASP A 131 -0.21 18.17 -6.51
N ALA A 132 -1.31 17.69 -7.10
CA ALA A 132 -1.76 18.14 -8.43
C ALA A 132 -2.08 19.65 -8.46
N ARG A 133 -2.71 20.20 -7.42
CA ARG A 133 -2.96 21.65 -7.31
C ARG A 133 -1.67 22.44 -7.18
N ARG A 134 -0.71 21.95 -6.40
CA ARG A 134 0.62 22.58 -6.26
C ARG A 134 1.37 22.60 -7.58
N ALA A 135 1.39 21.47 -8.30
CA ALA A 135 1.99 21.36 -9.62
C ALA A 135 1.34 22.33 -10.62
N ALA A 136 0.00 22.43 -10.62
CA ALA A 136 -0.71 23.37 -11.48
C ALA A 136 -0.43 24.84 -11.16
N ALA A 137 -0.10 25.16 -9.90
CA ALA A 137 0.30 26.50 -9.47
C ALA A 137 1.80 26.80 -9.68
N GLY A 138 2.54 25.93 -10.38
CA GLY A 138 3.98 26.09 -10.62
C GLY A 138 4.87 25.71 -9.44
N GLY A 139 4.32 25.11 -8.39
CA GLY A 139 5.09 24.53 -7.29
C GLY A 139 5.66 23.17 -7.66
N VAL A 140 6.93 22.92 -7.33
CA VAL A 140 7.53 21.57 -7.44
C VAL A 140 6.79 20.62 -6.48
N PRO A 141 6.43 19.39 -6.91
CA PRO A 141 5.66 18.43 -6.12
C PRO A 141 6.37 17.99 -4.83
#